data_AF-A0A5A9ZV82-F1
#
_entry.id   AF-A0A5A9ZV82-F1
#
_cell.length_a   1.000
_cell.length_b   1.000
_cell.length_c   1.000
_cell.angle_alpha   90.00
_cell.angle_beta   90.00
_cell.angle_gamma   90.00
#
_symmetry.space_group_name_H-M   'P 1'
#
loop_
_entity.id
_entity.type
_entity.pdbx_description
1 polymer ?
#
loop_
_entity_poly.entity_id
_entity_poly.type
_entity_poly.pdbx_seq_one_letter_code
_entity_poly.pdbx_strand_id
1 'polypeptide(L)'
;MDASVLLVLAAGPTVLLAVMDSGYQFADVTWPLGTGDLYAAVYRAAALFQLLWLGALVLLRIAVSGRSPERKTVMFLPLVALAVPVTAGPVMQQLQLPGMNVTTGLLLRTVLLAWLACEVCLHHGIPLSRSLSSDERLHRWRTAAGHTEKVGIYCAIGTTLTMAAVLMLRWIGPDGMPVMRTSQTSALGADSPTDLFLTLPWVIVLEGVVIGTVALLLHTAGRPTWQIYTTVAVPEIIFHAYFGVPAVLMGVYALLCTRFYLRYHRLGPLLLGHALYDVIGLLLAYLPFLYRIALGFALMTACTAVERWLPKKKPLHPALDKELSL
;
A
#
# COMPACT_ATOMS: atom_id res chain seq x y z
N MET A 1 20.52 -1.23 9.03
CA MET A 1 19.68 -0.07 9.38
C MET A 1 18.41 -0.59 10.03
N ASP A 2 17.91 0.05 11.08
CA ASP A 2 16.71 -0.41 11.80
C ASP A 2 15.45 -0.24 10.95
N ALA A 3 14.50 -1.17 11.08
CA ALA A 3 13.19 -1.19 10.42
C ALA A 3 12.45 0.15 10.56
N SER A 4 12.59 0.74 11.73
CA SER A 4 11.98 2.00 12.12
C SER A 4 12.42 3.17 11.24
N VAL A 5 13.67 3.18 10.76
CA VAL A 5 14.16 4.26 9.89
C VAL A 5 13.51 4.16 8.51
N LEU A 6 13.38 2.96 7.94
CA LEU A 6 12.68 2.77 6.66
C LEU A 6 11.20 3.15 6.77
N LEU A 7 10.53 2.77 7.87
CA LEU A 7 9.15 3.16 8.14
C LEU A 7 8.99 4.68 8.20
N VAL A 8 9.84 5.37 8.99
CA VAL A 8 9.79 6.83 9.12
C VAL A 8 10.03 7.52 7.79
N LEU A 9 10.96 7.04 6.97
CA LEU A 9 11.24 7.63 5.66
C LEU A 9 10.13 7.38 4.65
N ALA A 10 9.58 6.15 4.64
CA ALA A 10 8.52 5.76 3.71
C ALA A 10 7.18 6.44 4.06
N ALA A 11 6.77 6.31 5.32
CA ALA A 11 5.46 6.75 5.80
C ALA A 11 5.46 8.20 6.33
N GLY A 12 6.59 8.73 6.79
CA GLY A 12 6.65 10.03 7.47
C GLY A 12 6.06 11.20 6.67
N PRO A 13 6.45 11.41 5.40
CA PRO A 13 5.83 12.44 4.57
C PRO A 13 4.33 12.22 4.37
N THR A 14 3.87 10.98 4.20
CA THR A 14 2.43 10.69 4.08
C THR A 14 1.68 10.95 5.38
N VAL A 15 2.25 10.54 6.53
CA VAL A 15 1.71 10.82 7.87
C VAL A 15 1.59 12.32 8.08
N LEU A 16 2.62 13.09 7.74
CA LEU A 16 2.60 14.55 7.85
C LEU A 16 1.50 15.15 6.97
N LEU A 17 1.37 14.71 5.72
CA LEU A 17 0.32 15.17 4.82
C LEU A 17 -1.08 14.85 5.38
N ALA A 18 -1.30 13.62 5.85
CA ALA A 18 -2.59 13.20 6.40
C ALA A 18 -2.96 13.98 7.67
N VAL A 19 -2.00 14.31 8.53
CA VAL A 19 -2.20 15.19 9.70
C VAL A 19 -2.57 16.61 9.27
N MET A 20 -1.85 17.16 8.28
CA MET A 20 -2.13 18.51 7.77
C MET A 20 -3.52 18.61 7.15
N ASP A 21 -3.89 17.62 6.32
CA ASP A 21 -5.19 17.53 5.67
C ASP A 21 -6.31 17.34 6.70
N SER A 22 -6.13 16.47 7.69
CA SER A 22 -7.10 16.28 8.78
C SER A 22 -7.31 17.55 9.61
N GLY A 23 -6.23 18.29 9.92
CA GLY A 23 -6.31 19.56 10.64
C GLY A 23 -7.11 20.61 9.87
N TYR A 24 -6.90 20.68 8.55
CA TYR A 24 -7.69 21.54 7.67
C TYR A 24 -9.16 21.11 7.62
N GLN A 25 -9.44 19.82 7.45
CA GLN A 25 -10.80 19.30 7.27
C GLN A 25 -11.67 19.35 8.53
N PHE A 26 -11.09 19.16 9.72
CA PHE A 26 -11.89 18.99 10.96
C PHE A 26 -11.77 20.12 11.97
N ALA A 27 -10.72 20.92 11.89
CA ALA A 27 -10.44 21.97 12.86
C ALA A 27 -10.24 23.34 12.20
N ASP A 28 -10.56 23.47 10.90
CA ASP A 28 -10.36 24.67 10.09
C ASP A 28 -8.95 25.28 10.27
N VAL A 29 -7.95 24.41 10.49
CA VAL A 29 -6.59 24.84 10.76
C VAL A 29 -6.01 25.45 9.49
N THR A 30 -5.83 26.75 9.50
CA THR A 30 -5.06 27.45 8.47
C THR A 30 -3.57 27.31 8.78
N TRP A 31 -2.88 26.48 8.01
CA TRP A 31 -1.44 26.33 8.13
C TRP A 31 -0.72 27.61 7.67
N PRO A 32 0.32 28.08 8.39
CA PRO A 32 1.15 29.20 7.93
C PRO A 32 1.69 28.98 6.51
N LEU A 33 1.93 30.06 5.76
CA LEU A 33 2.43 30.01 4.38
C LEU A 33 3.69 29.12 4.21
N GLY A 34 4.55 29.02 5.24
CA GLY A 34 5.75 28.19 5.22
C GLY A 34 5.54 26.70 5.50
N THR A 35 4.34 26.25 5.91
CA THR A 35 4.11 24.82 6.22
C THR A 35 4.17 23.96 4.96
N GLY A 36 3.69 24.47 3.82
CA GLY A 36 3.83 23.79 2.53
C GLY A 36 5.30 23.61 2.13
N ASP A 37 6.13 24.63 2.34
CA ASP A 37 7.57 24.57 2.07
C ASP A 37 8.28 23.56 2.98
N LEU A 38 7.92 23.52 4.27
CA LEU A 38 8.42 22.53 5.22
C LEU A 38 8.03 21.11 4.80
N TYR A 39 6.76 20.88 4.46
CA TYR A 39 6.30 19.58 3.96
C TYR A 39 7.09 19.15 2.72
N ALA A 40 7.24 20.05 1.74
CA ALA A 40 8.02 19.77 0.54
C ALA A 40 9.49 19.48 0.87
N ALA A 41 10.09 20.18 1.83
CA ALA A 41 11.46 19.91 2.29
C ALA A 41 11.59 18.52 2.94
N VAL A 42 10.67 18.15 3.83
CA VAL A 42 10.64 16.82 4.47
C VAL A 42 10.44 15.72 3.42
N TYR A 43 9.52 15.92 2.49
CA TYR A 43 9.27 14.98 1.39
C TYR A 43 10.53 14.76 0.55
N ARG A 44 11.22 15.84 0.15
CA ARG A 44 12.47 15.77 -0.63
C ARG A 44 13.60 15.11 0.14
N ALA A 45 13.78 15.47 1.41
CA ALA A 45 14.81 14.89 2.27
C ALA A 45 14.60 13.38 2.42
N ALA A 46 13.36 12.93 2.65
CA ALA A 46 13.02 11.52 2.73
C ALA A 46 13.34 10.78 1.42
N ALA A 47 12.95 11.34 0.28
CA ALA A 47 13.20 10.74 -1.03
C ALA A 47 14.70 10.69 -1.38
N LEU A 48 15.46 11.76 -1.09
CA LEU A 48 16.91 11.80 -1.26
C LEU A 48 17.59 10.73 -0.40
N PHE A 49 17.20 10.61 0.87
CA PHE A 49 17.75 9.60 1.75
C PHE A 49 17.43 8.18 1.25
N GLN A 50 16.18 7.93 0.80
CA GLN A 50 15.79 6.66 0.20
C GLN A 50 16.65 6.31 -1.02
N LEU A 51 16.90 7.28 -1.91
CA LEU A 51 17.75 7.11 -3.09
C LEU A 51 19.20 6.81 -2.71
N LEU A 52 19.78 7.58 -1.79
CA LEU A 52 21.15 7.36 -1.32
C LEU A 52 21.31 5.98 -0.70
N TRP A 53 20.32 5.57 0.11
CA TRP A 53 20.35 4.28 0.76
C TRP A 53 20.15 3.12 -0.23
N LEU A 54 19.20 3.22 -1.15
CA LEU A 54 19.04 2.26 -2.25
C LEU A 54 20.32 2.15 -3.07
N GLY A 55 20.95 3.28 -3.38
CA GLY A 55 22.24 3.33 -4.08
C GLY A 55 23.31 2.56 -3.31
N ALA A 56 23.40 2.76 -2.00
CA ALA A 56 24.33 2.03 -1.14
C ALA A 56 24.05 0.51 -1.12
N LEU A 57 22.78 0.09 -1.01
CA LEU A 57 22.40 -1.33 -1.04
C LEU A 57 22.76 -2.00 -2.37
N VAL A 58 22.47 -1.32 -3.48
CA VAL A 58 22.81 -1.80 -4.82
C VAL A 58 24.33 -1.90 -4.99
N LEU A 59 25.09 -0.88 -4.56
CA LEU A 59 26.55 -0.89 -4.61
C LEU A 59 27.16 -2.03 -3.78
N LEU A 60 26.67 -2.24 -2.56
CA LEU A 60 27.11 -3.35 -1.70
C LEU A 60 26.85 -4.71 -2.35
N ARG A 61 25.65 -4.92 -2.93
CA ARG A 61 25.33 -6.16 -3.64
C ARG A 61 26.22 -6.36 -4.87
N ILE A 62 26.49 -5.29 -5.62
CA ILE A 62 27.38 -5.33 -6.77
C ILE A 62 28.80 -5.73 -6.34
N ALA A 63 29.29 -5.18 -5.22
CA ALA A 63 30.61 -5.51 -4.68
C ALA A 63 30.71 -6.99 -4.26
N VAL A 64 29.69 -7.51 -3.59
CA VAL A 64 29.65 -8.91 -3.11
C VAL A 64 29.44 -9.91 -4.26
N SER A 65 28.64 -9.58 -5.26
CA SER A 65 28.21 -10.54 -6.29
C SER A 65 29.25 -10.84 -7.38
N GLY A 66 30.35 -10.08 -7.48
CA GLY A 66 31.38 -10.27 -8.49
C GLY A 66 30.89 -10.19 -9.95
N ARG A 67 29.70 -9.64 -10.20
CA ARG A 67 29.05 -9.64 -11.53
C ARG A 67 29.71 -8.68 -12.51
N SER A 68 29.55 -8.95 -13.81
CA SER A 68 30.13 -8.18 -14.91
C SER A 68 29.69 -6.69 -14.93
N PRO A 69 30.52 -5.78 -15.45
CA PRO A 69 30.27 -4.33 -15.48
C PRO A 69 28.95 -3.93 -16.15
N GLU A 70 28.57 -4.61 -17.22
CA GLU A 70 27.37 -4.29 -18.02
C GLU A 70 26.07 -4.43 -17.21
N ARG A 71 25.98 -5.44 -16.33
CA ARG A 71 24.82 -5.60 -15.44
C ARG A 71 24.77 -4.54 -14.34
N LYS A 72 25.90 -3.92 -13.99
CA LYS A 72 25.96 -2.83 -12.99
C LYS A 72 25.31 -1.56 -13.54
N THR A 73 25.53 -1.25 -14.81
CA THR A 73 24.96 -0.08 -15.50
C THR A 73 23.43 -0.16 -15.59
N VAL A 74 22.89 -1.35 -15.90
CA VAL A 74 21.43 -1.58 -15.95
C VAL A 74 20.77 -1.43 -14.58
N MET A 75 21.47 -1.73 -13.48
CA MET A 75 20.95 -1.53 -12.12
C MET A 75 21.04 -0.06 -11.65
N PHE A 76 21.97 0.72 -12.19
CA PHE A 76 22.19 2.13 -11.79
C PHE A 76 21.33 3.13 -12.58
N LEU A 77 21.03 2.83 -13.84
CA LEU A 77 20.24 3.70 -14.72
C LEU A 77 18.88 4.11 -14.14
N PRO A 78 18.09 3.22 -13.51
CA PRO A 78 16.82 3.60 -12.91
C PRO A 78 17.01 4.52 -11.70
N LEU A 79 18.13 4.37 -10.96
CA LEU A 79 18.43 5.17 -9.77
C LEU A 79 18.73 6.62 -10.13
N VAL A 80 19.49 6.82 -11.20
CA VAL A 80 19.77 8.16 -11.78
C VAL A 80 18.49 8.74 -12.39
N ALA A 81 17.73 7.94 -13.15
CA ALA A 81 16.48 8.39 -13.76
C ALA A 81 15.40 8.79 -12.73
N LEU A 82 15.40 8.18 -11.54
CA LEU A 82 14.50 8.55 -10.43
C LEU A 82 15.01 9.75 -9.63
N ALA A 83 16.32 9.94 -9.50
CA ALA A 83 16.90 11.03 -8.72
C ALA A 83 16.67 12.43 -9.33
N VAL A 84 16.71 12.53 -10.67
CA VAL A 84 16.53 13.80 -11.38
C VAL A 84 15.16 14.42 -11.13
N PRO A 85 14.02 13.75 -11.37
CA PRO A 85 12.71 14.38 -11.18
C PRO A 85 12.33 14.57 -9.70
N VAL A 86 12.82 13.73 -8.78
CA VAL A 86 12.62 13.90 -7.33
C VAL A 86 13.29 15.17 -6.81
N THR A 87 14.45 15.55 -7.36
CA THR A 87 15.19 16.75 -6.97
C THR A 87 14.76 18.00 -7.77
N ALA A 88 14.35 17.82 -9.03
CA ALA A 88 13.99 18.92 -9.93
C ALA A 88 12.52 19.37 -9.83
N GLY A 89 11.63 18.57 -9.23
CA GLY A 89 10.19 18.87 -9.10
C GLY A 89 9.83 20.32 -8.68
N PRO A 90 10.49 20.93 -7.68
CA PRO A 90 10.22 22.30 -7.26
C PRO A 90 10.62 23.35 -8.29
N VAL A 91 11.74 23.13 -8.99
CA VAL A 91 12.16 23.99 -10.10
C VAL A 91 11.14 23.90 -11.23
N MET A 92 10.62 22.71 -11.50
CA MET A 92 9.67 22.50 -12.59
C MET A 92 8.27 23.06 -12.25
N GLN A 93 7.89 23.02 -10.97
CA GLN A 93 6.66 23.66 -10.44
C GLN A 93 6.78 25.19 -10.43
N GLN A 94 7.95 25.74 -10.06
CA GLN A 94 8.23 27.19 -10.12
C GLN A 94 8.30 27.72 -11.55
N LEU A 95 8.77 26.92 -12.50
CA LEU A 95 8.82 27.28 -13.92
C LEU A 95 7.45 27.22 -14.61
N GLN A 96 6.36 26.91 -13.89
CA GLN A 96 5.00 26.74 -14.41
C GLN A 96 4.96 25.88 -15.68
N LEU A 97 5.87 24.91 -15.79
CA LEU A 97 5.97 24.10 -17.00
C LEU A 97 4.70 23.23 -17.09
N PRO A 98 3.88 23.41 -18.13
CA PRO A 98 2.63 22.69 -18.26
C PRO A 98 2.91 21.18 -18.31
N GLY A 99 2.31 20.41 -17.42
CA GLY A 99 2.25 18.94 -17.53
C GLY A 99 3.07 18.12 -16.52
N MET A 100 3.94 18.72 -15.70
CA MET A 100 4.58 18.00 -14.58
C MET A 100 3.91 18.32 -13.25
N ASN A 101 2.74 17.73 -13.09
CA ASN A 101 1.86 17.76 -11.93
C ASN A 101 2.39 16.95 -10.72
N VAL A 102 1.82 17.22 -9.53
CA VAL A 102 1.96 16.45 -8.27
C VAL A 102 1.98 14.93 -8.50
N THR A 103 1.17 14.51 -9.46
CA THR A 103 0.98 13.13 -9.92
C THR A 103 2.25 12.45 -10.41
N THR A 104 3.11 13.16 -11.15
CA THR A 104 4.39 12.61 -11.61
C THR A 104 5.31 12.30 -10.42
N GLY A 105 5.35 13.18 -9.42
CA GLY A 105 6.09 12.97 -8.18
C GLY A 105 5.62 11.75 -7.40
N LEU A 106 4.29 11.54 -7.31
CA LEU A 106 3.69 10.36 -6.68
C LEU A 106 4.08 9.06 -7.39
N LEU A 107 4.05 9.02 -8.72
CA LEU A 107 4.46 7.85 -9.49
C LEU A 107 5.94 7.50 -9.27
N LEU A 108 6.82 8.49 -9.31
CA LEU A 108 8.25 8.26 -9.07
C LEU A 108 8.51 7.74 -7.65
N ARG A 109 7.81 8.31 -6.66
CA ARG A 109 7.89 7.82 -5.29
C ARG A 109 7.31 6.43 -5.12
N THR A 110 6.25 6.10 -5.86
CA THR A 110 5.68 4.75 -5.92
C THR A 110 6.72 3.75 -6.40
N VAL A 111 7.38 4.05 -7.51
CA VAL A 111 8.46 3.19 -8.06
C VAL A 111 9.60 3.05 -7.05
N LEU A 112 10.00 4.14 -6.39
CA LEU A 112 11.05 4.14 -5.39
C LEU A 112 10.71 3.26 -4.18
N LEU A 113 9.49 3.37 -3.63
CA LEU A 113 9.03 2.55 -2.50
C LEU A 113 8.89 1.07 -2.90
N ALA A 114 8.33 0.79 -4.08
CA ALA A 114 8.22 -0.57 -4.59
C ALA A 114 9.60 -1.22 -4.75
N TRP A 115 10.57 -0.47 -5.28
CA TRP A 115 11.95 -0.95 -5.38
C TRP A 115 12.55 -1.17 -3.99
N LEU A 116 12.40 -0.23 -3.06
CA LEU A 116 12.88 -0.39 -1.69
C LEU A 116 12.32 -1.64 -1.01
N ALA A 117 11.01 -1.89 -1.14
CA ALA A 117 10.39 -3.09 -0.60
C ALA A 117 10.93 -4.38 -1.24
N CYS A 118 11.13 -4.38 -2.56
CA CYS A 118 11.78 -5.49 -3.26
C CYS A 118 13.20 -5.73 -2.74
N GLU A 119 13.99 -4.68 -2.53
CA GLU A 119 15.36 -4.79 -2.03
C GLU A 119 15.41 -5.32 -0.60
N VAL A 120 14.50 -4.88 0.26
CA VAL A 120 14.34 -5.43 1.62
C VAL A 120 13.96 -6.91 1.56
N CYS A 121 12.97 -7.28 0.75
CA CYS A 121 12.57 -8.69 0.60
C CYS A 121 13.76 -9.55 0.15
N LEU A 122 14.51 -9.10 -0.85
CA LEU A 122 15.70 -9.80 -1.35
C LEU A 122 16.81 -9.89 -0.30
N HIS A 123 17.04 -8.82 0.47
CA HIS A 123 18.03 -8.80 1.55
C HIS A 123 17.71 -9.82 2.65
N HIS A 124 16.44 -10.02 2.96
CA HIS A 124 15.96 -11.03 3.91
C HIS A 124 15.73 -12.42 3.29
N GLY A 125 16.26 -12.67 2.09
CA GLY A 125 16.22 -13.99 1.47
C GLY A 125 14.83 -14.41 0.97
N ILE A 126 13.90 -13.48 0.76
CA ILE A 126 12.58 -13.75 0.18
C ILE A 126 12.71 -13.66 -1.34
N PRO A 127 12.72 -14.79 -2.08
CA PRO A 127 12.85 -14.75 -3.53
C PRO A 127 11.58 -14.17 -4.17
N LEU A 128 11.75 -13.17 -5.03
CA LEU A 128 10.63 -12.59 -5.80
C LEU A 128 10.07 -13.58 -6.83
N SER A 129 10.92 -14.43 -7.39
CA SER A 129 10.53 -15.51 -8.30
C SER A 129 11.41 -16.75 -8.08
N ARG A 130 10.76 -17.93 -8.14
CA ARG A 130 11.43 -19.23 -8.21
C ARG A 130 10.98 -19.88 -9.52
N SER A 131 11.90 -20.50 -10.25
CA SER A 131 11.53 -21.34 -11.40
C SER A 131 10.73 -22.54 -10.88
N LEU A 132 9.53 -22.73 -11.39
CA LEU A 132 8.59 -23.77 -10.96
C LEU A 132 8.12 -24.54 -12.20
N SER A 133 7.90 -25.84 -12.04
CA SER A 133 7.24 -26.67 -13.06
C SER A 133 5.82 -26.16 -13.35
N SER A 134 5.21 -26.58 -14.47
CA SER A 134 3.84 -26.17 -14.84
C SER A 134 2.79 -26.52 -13.76
N ASP A 135 2.92 -27.68 -13.11
CA ASP A 135 1.99 -28.11 -12.06
C ASP A 135 2.16 -27.32 -10.76
N GLU A 136 3.40 -27.08 -10.34
CA GLU A 136 3.71 -26.23 -9.19
C GLU A 136 3.27 -24.78 -9.42
N ARG A 137 3.42 -24.27 -10.66
CA ARG A 137 2.90 -22.95 -11.04
C ARG A 137 1.40 -22.90 -10.85
N LEU A 138 0.64 -23.85 -11.40
CA LEU A 138 -0.81 -23.87 -11.28
C LEU A 138 -1.26 -23.97 -9.81
N HIS A 139 -0.62 -24.82 -9.00
CA HIS A 139 -0.92 -24.91 -7.57
C HIS A 139 -0.63 -23.58 -6.87
N ARG A 140 0.54 -22.98 -7.09
CA ARG A 140 0.91 -21.66 -6.53
C ARG A 140 -0.08 -20.57 -6.93
N TRP A 141 -0.52 -20.54 -8.19
CA TRP A 141 -1.50 -19.58 -8.69
C TRP A 141 -2.84 -19.72 -7.96
N ARG A 142 -3.35 -20.94 -7.75
CA ARG A 142 -4.60 -21.17 -7.01
C ARG A 142 -4.49 -20.77 -5.55
N THR A 143 -3.40 -21.16 -4.88
CA THR A 143 -3.15 -20.73 -3.50
C THR A 143 -3.03 -19.20 -3.41
N ALA A 144 -2.33 -18.57 -4.37
CA ALA A 144 -2.22 -17.13 -4.44
C ALA A 144 -3.58 -16.48 -4.66
N ALA A 145 -4.43 -17.01 -5.53
CA ALA A 145 -5.78 -16.50 -5.78
C ALA A 145 -6.66 -16.55 -4.52
N GLY A 146 -6.71 -17.69 -3.81
CA GLY A 146 -7.49 -17.77 -2.55
C GLY A 146 -6.92 -16.88 -1.44
N HIS A 147 -5.61 -16.66 -1.43
CA HIS A 147 -4.97 -15.70 -0.53
C HIS A 147 -5.30 -14.24 -0.88
N THR A 148 -5.29 -13.90 -2.18
CA THR A 148 -5.68 -12.60 -2.72
C THR A 148 -7.13 -12.28 -2.38
N GLU A 149 -8.03 -13.24 -2.60
CA GLU A 149 -9.45 -13.14 -2.24
C GLU A 149 -9.62 -12.89 -0.74
N LYS A 150 -8.94 -13.67 0.11
CA LYS A 150 -8.96 -13.50 1.56
C LYS A 150 -8.52 -12.11 2.01
N VAL A 151 -7.50 -11.54 1.38
CA VAL A 151 -7.07 -10.17 1.65
C VAL A 151 -8.12 -9.16 1.17
N GLY A 152 -8.70 -9.35 -0.01
CA GLY A 152 -9.82 -8.52 -0.49
C GLY A 152 -11.00 -8.51 0.50
N ILE A 153 -11.32 -9.64 1.13
CA ILE A 153 -12.33 -9.72 2.20
C ILE A 153 -11.92 -8.89 3.42
N TYR A 154 -10.63 -8.89 3.79
CA TYR A 154 -10.14 -8.06 4.90
C TYR A 154 -10.24 -6.57 4.61
N CYS A 155 -9.91 -6.14 3.39
CA CYS A 155 -10.15 -4.78 2.93
C CYS A 155 -11.64 -4.43 3.03
N ALA A 156 -12.52 -5.31 2.53
CA ALA A 156 -13.96 -5.11 2.60
C ALA A 156 -14.46 -4.95 4.04
N ILE A 157 -14.01 -5.79 4.98
CA ILE A 157 -14.37 -5.68 6.40
C ILE A 157 -13.97 -4.31 6.96
N GLY A 158 -12.71 -3.89 6.79
CA GLY A 158 -12.21 -2.62 7.31
C GLY A 158 -12.97 -1.41 6.76
N THR A 159 -13.16 -1.37 5.44
CA THR A 159 -13.91 -0.30 4.78
C THR A 159 -15.37 -0.29 5.16
N THR A 160 -16.04 -1.46 5.20
CA THR A 160 -17.46 -1.53 5.59
C THR A 160 -17.67 -1.07 7.03
N LEU A 161 -16.82 -1.49 7.97
CA LEU A 161 -16.89 -1.03 9.36
C LEU A 161 -16.69 0.49 9.46
N THR A 162 -15.66 1.01 8.78
CA THR A 162 -15.35 2.44 8.77
C THR A 162 -16.49 3.26 8.15
N MET A 163 -17.03 2.83 7.01
CA MET A 163 -18.15 3.51 6.35
C MET A 163 -19.45 3.42 7.13
N ALA A 164 -19.75 2.28 7.75
CA ALA A 164 -20.89 2.16 8.64
C ALA A 164 -20.78 3.13 9.83
N ALA A 165 -19.59 3.26 10.41
CA ALA A 165 -19.33 4.23 11.49
C ALA A 165 -19.44 5.69 11.02
N VAL A 166 -18.94 6.02 9.82
CA VAL A 166 -19.15 7.35 9.20
C VAL A 166 -20.64 7.64 9.06
N LEU A 167 -21.42 6.72 8.48
CA LEU A 167 -22.86 6.90 8.28
C LEU A 167 -23.61 7.02 9.61
N MET A 168 -23.29 6.17 10.59
CA MET A 168 -23.88 6.21 11.92
C MET A 168 -23.58 7.54 12.62
N LEU A 169 -22.31 7.96 12.69
CA LEU A 169 -21.94 9.21 13.36
C LEU A 169 -22.46 10.46 12.63
N ARG A 170 -22.61 10.43 11.30
CA ARG A 170 -23.31 11.51 10.58
C ARG A 170 -24.79 11.61 10.94
N TRP A 171 -25.42 10.49 11.32
CA TRP A 171 -26.85 10.44 11.60
C TRP A 171 -27.19 10.77 13.05
N ILE A 172 -26.40 10.27 14.00
CA ILE A 172 -26.69 10.39 15.45
C ILE A 172 -25.57 11.02 16.26
N GLY A 173 -24.43 11.35 15.64
CA GLY A 173 -23.27 11.91 16.33
C GLY A 173 -23.51 13.37 16.75
N PRO A 174 -22.86 13.82 17.84
CA PRO A 174 -22.87 15.23 18.21
C PRO A 174 -22.39 16.14 17.07
N ASP A 175 -23.04 17.30 16.94
CA ASP A 175 -22.56 18.37 16.08
C ASP A 175 -21.13 18.75 16.48
N GLY A 176 -20.18 18.63 15.55
CA GLY A 176 -18.76 18.91 15.78
C GLY A 176 -17.87 17.67 15.93
N MET A 177 -18.41 16.45 15.89
CA MET A 177 -17.55 15.26 15.80
C MET A 177 -16.74 15.25 14.50
N PRO A 178 -15.41 14.98 14.56
CA PRO A 178 -14.59 14.78 13.37
C PRO A 178 -15.07 13.53 12.63
N VAL A 179 -15.81 13.74 11.55
CA VAL A 179 -16.32 12.71 10.66
C VAL A 179 -16.23 13.28 9.26
N MET A 180 -15.66 12.50 8.33
CA MET A 180 -15.58 12.87 6.91
C MET A 180 -16.93 13.45 6.45
N ARG A 181 -16.93 14.59 5.76
CA ARG A 181 -18.14 15.22 5.21
C ARG A 181 -18.21 15.16 3.69
N THR A 182 -17.06 15.05 3.04
CA THR A 182 -16.89 14.93 1.59
C THR A 182 -16.93 13.47 1.15
N SER A 183 -16.69 13.22 -0.14
CA SER A 183 -16.42 11.88 -0.65
C SER A 183 -14.97 11.48 -0.37
N GLN A 184 -14.72 10.17 -0.26
CA GLN A 184 -13.36 9.64 -0.15
C GLN A 184 -12.47 10.06 -1.34
N THR A 185 -13.02 10.12 -2.56
CA THR A 185 -12.28 10.54 -3.75
C THR A 185 -11.79 11.99 -3.64
N SER A 186 -12.61 12.88 -3.10
CA SER A 186 -12.24 14.28 -2.89
C SER A 186 -11.18 14.42 -1.77
N ALA A 187 -11.30 13.65 -0.69
CA ALA A 187 -10.29 13.60 0.37
C ALA A 187 -8.92 13.09 -0.14
N LEU A 188 -8.93 12.19 -1.13
CA LEU A 188 -7.72 11.72 -1.80
C LEU A 188 -7.19 12.70 -2.88
N GLY A 189 -7.85 13.86 -3.07
CA GLY A 189 -7.49 14.82 -4.13
C GLY A 189 -7.68 14.26 -5.53
N ALA A 190 -8.60 13.32 -5.69
CA ALA A 190 -8.75 12.53 -6.90
C ALA A 190 -10.14 12.77 -7.50
N ASP A 191 -10.31 13.98 -8.03
CA ASP A 191 -11.58 14.51 -8.53
C ASP A 191 -11.95 14.01 -9.93
N SER A 192 -10.99 13.39 -10.64
CA SER A 192 -11.20 12.78 -11.95
C SER A 192 -10.77 11.30 -12.00
N PRO A 193 -11.28 10.52 -12.98
CA PRO A 193 -10.80 9.16 -13.19
C PRO A 193 -9.30 9.09 -13.42
N THR A 194 -8.74 10.07 -14.14
CA THR A 194 -7.30 10.17 -14.41
C THR A 194 -6.49 10.34 -13.13
N ASP A 195 -6.92 11.21 -12.22
CA ASP A 195 -6.25 11.42 -10.93
C ASP A 195 -6.26 10.14 -10.09
N LEU A 196 -7.38 9.42 -10.11
CA LEU A 196 -7.50 8.15 -9.41
C LEU A 196 -6.60 7.07 -10.01
N PHE A 197 -6.56 6.92 -11.34
CA PHE A 197 -5.66 5.97 -12.00
C PHE A 197 -4.19 6.21 -11.66
N LEU A 198 -3.81 7.47 -11.47
CA LEU A 198 -2.43 7.83 -11.18
C LEU A 198 -2.10 7.79 -9.69
N THR A 199 -3.09 7.95 -8.82
CA THR A 199 -2.94 7.86 -7.35
C THR A 199 -3.01 6.41 -6.85
N LEU A 200 -3.71 5.53 -7.58
CA LEU A 200 -3.90 4.14 -7.21
C LEU A 200 -2.58 3.36 -7.01
N PRO A 201 -1.58 3.42 -7.93
CA PRO A 201 -0.30 2.75 -7.70
C PRO A 201 0.37 3.21 -6.40
N TRP A 202 0.25 4.50 -6.09
CA TRP A 202 0.81 5.09 -4.87
C TRP A 202 0.15 4.51 -3.62
N VAL A 203 -1.18 4.46 -3.55
CA VAL A 203 -1.92 3.90 -2.41
C VAL A 203 -1.58 2.42 -2.21
N ILE A 204 -1.64 1.63 -3.28
CA ILE A 204 -1.35 0.19 -3.25
C ILE A 204 0.06 -0.08 -2.71
N VAL A 205 1.05 0.63 -3.27
CA VAL A 205 2.44 0.43 -2.88
C VAL A 205 2.68 0.98 -1.50
N LEU A 206 2.22 2.18 -1.17
CA LEU A 206 2.44 2.77 0.15
C LEU A 206 1.91 1.86 1.26
N GLU A 207 0.62 1.50 1.21
CA GLU A 207 0.00 0.68 2.25
C GLU A 207 0.56 -0.73 2.27
N GLY A 208 0.73 -1.33 1.09
CA GLY A 208 1.29 -2.66 0.95
C GLY A 208 2.73 -2.77 1.43
N VAL A 209 3.54 -1.75 1.17
CA VAL A 209 4.93 -1.65 1.64
C VAL A 209 4.96 -1.42 3.14
N VAL A 210 4.12 -0.52 3.67
CA VAL A 210 4.03 -0.27 5.12
C VAL A 210 3.60 -1.54 5.84
N ILE A 211 2.52 -2.20 5.44
CA ILE A 211 2.04 -3.42 6.10
C ILE A 211 3.06 -4.55 5.97
N GLY A 212 3.46 -4.89 4.75
CA GLY A 212 4.28 -6.07 4.49
C GLY A 212 5.74 -5.93 4.91
N THR A 213 6.38 -4.82 4.55
CA THR A 213 7.82 -4.62 4.76
C THR A 213 8.13 -4.33 6.22
N VAL A 214 7.28 -3.56 6.90
CA VAL A 214 7.47 -3.25 8.32
C VAL A 214 7.20 -4.48 9.17
N ALA A 215 6.14 -5.24 8.86
CA ALA A 215 5.88 -6.50 9.53
C ALA A 215 7.05 -7.49 9.35
N LEU A 216 7.60 -7.60 8.14
CA LEU A 216 8.78 -8.42 7.87
C LEU A 216 9.99 -7.99 8.70
N LEU A 217 10.33 -6.71 8.67
CA LEU A 217 11.51 -6.18 9.33
C LEU A 217 11.43 -6.32 10.85
N LEU A 218 10.27 -6.02 11.45
CA LEU A 218 10.08 -6.20 12.89
C LEU A 218 10.04 -7.68 13.29
N HIS A 219 9.43 -8.53 12.46
CA HIS A 219 9.41 -9.97 12.70
C HIS A 219 10.82 -10.58 12.64
N THR A 220 11.61 -10.24 11.62
CA THR A 220 13.00 -10.70 11.48
C THR A 220 13.91 -10.14 12.57
N ALA A 221 13.59 -8.97 13.12
CA ALA A 221 14.26 -8.41 14.30
C ALA A 221 13.79 -9.05 15.63
N GLY A 222 12.93 -10.07 15.61
CA GLY A 222 12.45 -10.77 16.81
C GLY A 222 11.57 -9.91 17.73
N ARG A 223 10.94 -8.86 17.19
CA ARG A 223 10.06 -8.00 17.99
C ARG A 223 8.78 -8.72 18.38
N PRO A 224 8.21 -8.46 19.57
CA PRO A 224 6.99 -9.11 20.00
C PRO A 224 5.81 -8.74 19.09
N THR A 225 4.91 -9.69 18.88
CA THR A 225 3.79 -9.58 17.93
C THR A 225 2.91 -8.34 18.14
N TRP A 226 2.66 -7.93 19.39
CA TRP A 226 1.89 -6.72 19.69
C TRP A 226 2.55 -5.45 19.15
N GLN A 227 3.89 -5.39 19.18
CA GLN A 227 4.65 -4.25 18.67
C GLN A 227 4.54 -4.20 17.15
N ILE A 228 4.59 -5.35 16.48
CA ILE A 228 4.40 -5.44 15.01
C ILE A 228 3.02 -4.90 14.62
N TYR A 229 1.96 -5.41 15.25
CA TYR A 229 0.59 -4.99 15.00
C TYR A 229 0.40 -3.49 15.24
N THR A 230 0.89 -2.97 16.36
CA THR A 230 0.76 -1.55 16.70
C THR A 230 1.50 -0.67 15.70
N THR A 231 2.72 -1.06 15.32
CA THR A 231 3.56 -0.28 14.40
C THR A 231 2.99 -0.23 12.99
N VAL A 232 2.25 -1.25 12.56
CA VAL A 232 1.55 -1.24 11.27
C VAL A 232 0.20 -0.52 11.36
N ALA A 233 -0.58 -0.75 12.41
CA ALA A 233 -1.93 -0.20 12.52
C ALA A 233 -1.95 1.33 12.74
N VAL A 234 -1.00 1.89 13.48
CA VAL A 234 -0.98 3.33 13.76
C VAL A 234 -0.80 4.17 12.48
N PRO A 235 0.22 3.94 11.63
CA PRO A 235 0.33 4.63 10.35
C PRO A 235 -0.91 4.45 9.47
N GLU A 236 -1.50 3.25 9.47
CA GLU A 236 -2.70 2.95 8.67
C GLU A 236 -3.92 3.78 9.09
N ILE A 237 -4.15 3.90 10.41
CA ILE A 237 -5.18 4.78 10.97
C ILE A 237 -4.90 6.24 10.59
N ILE A 238 -3.63 6.66 10.63
CA ILE A 238 -3.24 8.03 10.28
C ILE A 238 -3.44 8.32 8.80
N PHE A 239 -3.07 7.39 7.89
CA PHE A 239 -3.32 7.53 6.46
C PHE A 239 -4.81 7.74 6.15
N HIS A 240 -5.65 7.16 6.99
CA HIS A 240 -7.10 7.23 6.92
C HIS A 240 -7.73 8.28 7.83
N ALA A 241 -6.93 9.18 8.41
CA ALA A 241 -7.41 10.19 9.36
C ALA A 241 -8.46 11.14 8.76
N TYR A 242 -8.51 11.28 7.42
CA TYR A 242 -9.57 11.98 6.70
C TYR A 242 -10.97 11.37 6.90
N PHE A 243 -11.09 10.17 7.50
CA PHE A 243 -12.38 9.65 7.97
C PHE A 243 -12.85 10.28 9.28
N GLY A 244 -11.96 10.94 10.02
CA GLY A 244 -12.18 11.43 11.38
C GLY A 244 -12.09 10.30 12.40
N VAL A 245 -12.95 10.31 13.41
CA VAL A 245 -12.99 9.26 14.46
C VAL A 245 -13.15 7.84 13.89
N PRO A 246 -13.96 7.58 12.85
CA PRO A 246 -14.05 6.27 12.20
C PRO A 246 -12.72 5.68 11.70
N ALA A 247 -11.69 6.50 11.46
CA ALA A 247 -10.39 6.04 10.98
C ALA A 247 -9.77 4.93 11.86
N VAL A 248 -10.07 4.90 13.16
CA VAL A 248 -9.60 3.84 14.07
C VAL A 248 -10.01 2.43 13.63
N LEU A 249 -11.12 2.31 12.89
CA LEU A 249 -11.62 1.04 12.38
C LEU A 249 -10.80 0.53 11.18
N MET A 250 -10.02 1.38 10.51
CA MET A 250 -9.01 0.95 9.53
C MET A 250 -7.87 0.17 10.20
N GLY A 251 -7.70 0.32 11.52
CA GLY A 251 -6.85 -0.56 12.32
C GLY A 251 -7.27 -2.03 12.20
N VAL A 252 -8.56 -2.35 12.07
CA VAL A 252 -9.03 -3.74 11.89
C VAL A 252 -8.48 -4.33 10.59
N TYR A 253 -8.54 -3.58 9.49
CA TYR A 253 -7.92 -3.98 8.21
C TYR A 253 -6.42 -4.20 8.38
N ALA A 254 -5.71 -3.24 8.97
CA ALA A 254 -4.27 -3.30 9.21
C ALA A 254 -3.88 -4.57 9.99
N LEU A 255 -4.62 -4.88 11.06
CA LEU A 255 -4.40 -6.06 11.90
C LEU A 255 -4.66 -7.36 11.14
N LEU A 256 -5.73 -7.45 10.34
CA LEU A 256 -6.04 -8.64 9.55
C LEU A 256 -4.99 -8.89 8.47
N CYS A 257 -4.56 -7.86 7.76
CA CYS A 257 -3.51 -7.96 6.74
C CYS A 257 -2.13 -8.25 7.35
N THR A 258 -1.82 -7.68 8.51
CA THR A 258 -0.59 -8.01 9.25
C THR A 258 -0.62 -9.47 9.72
N ARG A 259 -1.75 -9.95 10.26
CA ARG A 259 -1.92 -11.35 10.65
C ARG A 259 -1.74 -12.29 9.47
N PHE A 260 -2.32 -11.93 8.34
CA PHE A 260 -2.16 -12.67 7.09
C PHE A 260 -0.69 -12.75 6.70
N TYR A 261 0.02 -11.61 6.71
CA TYR A 261 1.43 -11.58 6.37
C TYR A 261 2.28 -12.42 7.32
N LEU A 262 2.10 -12.28 8.63
CA LEU A 262 2.84 -13.07 9.61
C LEU A 262 2.56 -14.58 9.54
N ARG A 263 1.39 -14.98 9.05
CA ARG A 263 1.03 -16.40 8.90
C ARG A 263 1.55 -17.01 7.61
N TYR A 264 1.48 -16.27 6.50
CA TYR A 264 1.74 -16.82 5.18
C TYR A 264 3.06 -16.34 4.57
N HIS A 265 3.63 -15.24 5.07
CA HIS A 265 4.83 -14.57 4.55
C HIS A 265 4.75 -14.27 3.04
N ARG A 266 3.54 -13.96 2.54
CA ARG A 266 3.31 -13.68 1.11
C ARG A 266 2.87 -12.24 0.90
N LEU A 267 3.77 -11.42 0.35
CA LEU A 267 3.47 -10.03 0.01
C LEU A 267 2.63 -9.90 -1.27
N GLY A 268 2.89 -10.73 -2.29
CA GLY A 268 2.20 -10.65 -3.59
C GLY A 268 0.67 -10.73 -3.50
N PRO A 269 0.09 -11.77 -2.85
CA PRO A 269 -1.35 -11.84 -2.65
C PRO A 269 -1.92 -10.71 -1.81
N LEU A 270 -1.15 -10.18 -0.85
CA LEU A 270 -1.56 -9.03 -0.04
C LEU A 270 -1.69 -7.77 -0.92
N LEU A 271 -0.67 -7.47 -1.71
CA LEU A 271 -0.68 -6.35 -2.65
C LEU A 271 -1.78 -6.48 -3.69
N LEU A 272 -1.94 -7.68 -4.27
CA LEU A 272 -2.93 -7.91 -5.32
C LEU A 272 -4.36 -7.85 -4.77
N GLY A 273 -4.60 -8.41 -3.58
CA GLY A 273 -5.93 -8.38 -2.96
C GLY A 273 -6.36 -6.95 -2.64
N HIS A 274 -5.43 -6.17 -2.08
CA HIS A 274 -5.64 -4.75 -1.84
C HIS A 274 -5.85 -3.95 -3.13
N ALA A 275 -4.97 -4.14 -4.13
CA ALA A 275 -5.08 -3.47 -5.43
C ALA A 275 -6.41 -3.75 -6.13
N LEU A 276 -6.86 -5.01 -6.15
CA LEU A 276 -8.14 -5.37 -6.73
C LEU A 276 -9.29 -4.72 -5.97
N TYR A 277 -9.22 -4.68 -4.64
CA TYR A 277 -10.21 -4.01 -3.81
C TYR A 277 -10.31 -2.52 -4.15
N ASP A 278 -9.18 -1.82 -4.21
CA ASP A 278 -9.15 -0.38 -4.54
C ASP A 278 -9.64 -0.11 -5.96
N VAL A 279 -9.24 -0.92 -6.94
CA VAL A 279 -9.74 -0.81 -8.32
C VAL A 279 -11.25 -0.99 -8.37
N ILE A 280 -11.79 -2.00 -7.66
CA ILE A 280 -13.23 -2.23 -7.62
C ILE A 280 -13.93 -1.06 -6.91
N GLY A 281 -13.44 -0.63 -5.74
CA GLY A 281 -13.97 0.51 -5.00
C GLY A 281 -14.00 1.79 -5.83
N LEU A 282 -12.92 2.03 -6.59
CA LEU A 282 -12.80 3.11 -7.55
C LEU A 282 -13.86 3.04 -8.64
N LEU A 283 -13.99 1.89 -9.31
CA LEU A 283 -15.00 1.71 -10.36
C LEU A 283 -16.43 1.91 -9.81
N LEU A 284 -16.67 1.49 -8.57
CA LEU A 284 -17.95 1.66 -7.89
C LEU A 284 -18.19 3.12 -7.46
N ALA A 285 -17.16 3.90 -7.15
CA ALA A 285 -17.30 5.28 -6.65
C ALA A 285 -18.03 6.20 -7.65
N TYR A 286 -17.97 5.91 -8.95
CA TYR A 286 -18.65 6.67 -10.00
C TYR A 286 -20.10 6.27 -10.24
N LEU A 287 -20.55 5.18 -9.63
CA LEU A 287 -21.93 4.71 -9.78
C LEU A 287 -22.83 5.33 -8.72
N PRO A 288 -24.12 5.58 -9.00
CA PRO A 288 -25.07 5.93 -7.96
C PRO A 288 -25.22 4.77 -6.96
N PHE A 289 -25.58 5.10 -5.71
CA PHE A 289 -25.55 4.16 -4.59
C PHE A 289 -26.26 2.81 -4.86
N LEU A 290 -27.46 2.84 -5.45
CA LEU A 290 -28.20 1.61 -5.78
C LEU A 290 -27.47 0.72 -6.79
N TYR A 291 -26.79 1.32 -7.78
CA TYR A 291 -25.97 0.58 -8.74
C TYR A 291 -24.72 0.00 -8.09
N ARG A 292 -24.15 0.67 -7.07
CA ARG A 292 -23.04 0.10 -6.29
C ARG A 292 -23.45 -1.16 -5.55
N ILE A 293 -24.62 -1.13 -4.91
CA ILE A 293 -25.17 -2.31 -4.21
C ILE A 293 -25.41 -3.43 -5.23
N ALA A 294 -26.13 -3.14 -6.32
CA ALA A 294 -26.46 -4.13 -7.33
C ALA A 294 -25.20 -4.77 -7.96
N LEU A 295 -24.20 -3.95 -8.32
CA LEU A 295 -22.94 -4.44 -8.88
C LEU A 295 -22.12 -5.22 -7.83
N GLY A 296 -22.10 -4.79 -6.57
CA GLY A 296 -21.47 -5.54 -5.49
C GLY A 296 -22.07 -6.94 -5.32
N PHE A 297 -23.40 -7.04 -5.31
CA PHE A 297 -24.10 -8.34 -5.29
C PHE A 297 -23.83 -9.18 -6.54
N ALA A 298 -23.82 -8.55 -7.72
CA ALA A 298 -23.53 -9.22 -8.98
C ALA A 298 -22.10 -9.79 -8.99
N LEU A 299 -21.11 -9.01 -8.57
CA LEU A 299 -19.71 -9.45 -8.46
C LEU A 299 -19.56 -10.60 -7.47
N MET A 300 -20.16 -10.49 -6.28
CA MET A 300 -20.13 -11.56 -5.27
C MET A 300 -20.77 -12.86 -5.78
N THR A 301 -21.90 -12.75 -6.49
CA THR A 301 -22.59 -13.89 -7.10
C THR A 301 -21.75 -14.52 -8.21
N ALA A 302 -21.14 -13.70 -9.08
CA ALA A 302 -20.28 -14.16 -10.15
C ALA A 302 -19.04 -14.89 -9.61
N CYS A 303 -18.37 -14.35 -8.59
CA CYS A 303 -17.25 -15.03 -7.92
C CYS A 303 -17.67 -16.40 -7.36
N THR A 304 -18.80 -16.45 -6.64
CA THR A 304 -19.34 -17.70 -6.07
C THR A 304 -19.71 -18.71 -7.17
N ALA A 305 -20.26 -18.24 -8.29
CA ALA A 305 -20.63 -19.09 -9.42
C ALA A 305 -19.38 -19.67 -10.10
N VAL A 306 -18.36 -18.83 -10.35
CA VAL A 306 -17.07 -19.26 -10.92
C VAL A 306 -16.40 -20.31 -10.03
N GLU A 307 -16.37 -20.10 -8.71
CA GLU A 307 -15.83 -21.08 -7.76
C GLU A 307 -16.55 -22.43 -7.80
N ARG A 308 -17.88 -22.42 -7.94
CA ARG A 308 -18.67 -23.65 -8.06
C ARG A 308 -18.47 -24.36 -9.41
N TRP A 309 -18.21 -23.61 -10.47
CA TRP A 309 -17.99 -24.12 -11.83
C TRP A 309 -16.57 -24.63 -12.03
N LEU A 310 -15.60 -24.12 -11.26
CA LEU A 310 -14.25 -24.67 -11.28
C LEU A 310 -14.30 -26.12 -10.74
N PRO A 311 -13.85 -27.11 -11.53
CA PRO A 311 -13.97 -28.51 -11.15
C PRO A 311 -13.27 -28.75 -9.81
N LYS A 312 -14.05 -29.22 -8.81
CA LYS A 312 -13.52 -29.65 -7.52
C LYS A 312 -12.49 -30.75 -7.78
N LYS A 313 -11.20 -30.46 -7.57
CA LYS A 313 -10.15 -31.48 -7.76
C LYS A 313 -10.33 -32.56 -6.70
N LYS A 314 -10.22 -33.82 -7.13
CA LYS A 314 -9.94 -34.93 -6.21
C LYS A 314 -8.69 -34.57 -5.40
N PRO A 315 -8.68 -34.77 -4.07
CA PRO A 315 -7.50 -34.53 -3.24
C PRO A 315 -6.30 -35.24 -3.87
N LEU A 316 -5.21 -34.52 -4.11
CA LEU A 316 -3.95 -35.14 -4.48
C LEU A 316 -3.57 -36.06 -3.33
N HIS A 317 -3.36 -37.34 -3.64
CA HIS A 317 -2.97 -38.45 -2.77
C HIS A 317 -2.79 -38.10 -1.27
N PRO A 318 -3.57 -38.71 -0.35
CA PRO A 318 -3.50 -38.44 1.10
C PRO A 318 -2.12 -38.69 1.76
N ALA A 319 -1.15 -39.21 1.01
CA ALA A 319 0.24 -39.36 1.45
C ALA A 319 1.00 -38.02 1.53
N LEU A 320 0.68 -37.02 0.70
CA LEU A 320 1.38 -35.73 0.68
C LEU A 320 0.92 -34.76 1.80
N ASP A 321 -0.34 -34.86 2.25
CA ASP A 321 -0.85 -34.01 3.33
C ASP A 321 -0.29 -34.38 4.71
N LYS A 322 0.23 -35.61 4.89
CA LYS A 322 0.90 -36.03 6.13
C LYS A 322 2.31 -35.46 6.28
N GLU A 323 3.01 -35.13 5.20
CA GLU A 323 4.37 -34.56 5.28
C GLU A 323 4.37 -33.03 5.42
N LEU A 324 3.28 -32.34 5.03
CA LEU A 324 3.18 -30.88 5.06
C LEU A 324 2.47 -30.31 6.30
N SER A 325 2.09 -31.17 7.25
CA SER A 325 1.42 -30.79 8.52
C SER A 325 2.32 -30.88 9.76
N LEU A 326 3.61 -31.16 9.58
CA LEU A 326 4.68 -30.98 10.58
C LEU A 326 5.42 -29.67 10.34
#